data_AF-A0A368H717-F1
#
_entry.id   AF-A0A368H717-F1
#
_cell.length_a   1.000
_cell.length_b   1.000
_cell.length_c   1.000
_cell.angle_alpha   90.00
_cell.angle_beta   90.00
_cell.angle_gamma   90.00
#
_symmetry.space_group_name_H-M   'P 1'
#
loop_
_entity.id
_entity.type
_entity.pdbx_description
1 polymer ?
#
loop_
_entity_poly.entity_id
_entity_poly.type
_entity_poly.pdbx_seq_one_letter_code
_entity_poly.pdbx_strand_id
1 'polypeptide(L)'
;MSGPPDPDRTAYGVVICVSGAACILLLYMALFGRRMRRTAIRWHVMNCSWWGILHLVSYGSFAEKAPWPNYIISPEWTEYSRQVENFTRSIFPCGMFFVYIEVMITTCVPRLADNWIFNLIFFILVVPVLNIIVLFCFFAQWMAVEWFYTPVDFLTLLTYVLFCIMTAIYFLFCLFGSCLCCYTVASKKPQKRTVFTFVDMWLLFPYALIPDIMYGPSFGMTSVQFVFKFLYDWIKDSGLLEGGGDMTFVLDIMTAALNALPWFVLFFPIVQALLAVVCIKMFRQQFFFLLSCGRLYNGPALPASKLAKEWASKSSSQSSDAPIEPVKMEVEPA
;
A
#
# COMPACT_ATOMS: atom_id res chain seq x y z
N MET A 1 -5.07 4.98 44.27
CA MET A 1 -6.07 3.91 44.01
C MET A 1 -6.52 4.08 42.57
N SER A 2 -6.04 3.23 41.67
CA SER A 2 -6.45 3.26 40.26
C SER A 2 -7.86 2.67 40.17
N GLY A 3 -8.83 3.47 39.71
CA GLY A 3 -10.15 2.96 39.34
C GLY A 3 -10.06 1.85 38.28
N PRO A 4 -11.19 1.23 37.91
CA PRO A 4 -11.20 0.23 36.85
C PRO A 4 -10.53 0.79 35.58
N PRO A 5 -9.73 -0.04 34.87
CA PRO A 5 -9.05 0.41 33.66
C PRO A 5 -10.07 0.90 32.64
N ASP A 6 -9.81 2.06 32.06
CA ASP A 6 -10.63 2.64 30.99
C ASP A 6 -10.67 1.64 29.81
N PRO A 7 -11.85 1.10 29.47
CA PRO A 7 -11.97 0.07 28.45
C PRO A 7 -11.54 0.57 27.08
N ASP A 8 -11.74 1.87 26.78
CA ASP A 8 -11.33 2.44 25.50
C ASP A 8 -9.82 2.56 25.40
N ARG A 9 -9.14 3.03 26.46
CA ARG A 9 -7.67 3.06 26.52
C ARG A 9 -7.07 1.67 26.42
N THR A 10 -7.70 0.69 27.07
CA THR A 10 -7.27 -0.71 26.98
C THR A 10 -7.40 -1.23 25.56
N ALA A 11 -8.52 -0.97 24.89
CA ALA A 11 -8.73 -1.33 23.49
C ALA A 11 -7.70 -0.67 22.56
N TYR A 12 -7.41 0.62 22.76
CA TYR A 12 -6.36 1.33 22.01
C TYR A 12 -5.00 0.68 22.21
N GLY A 13 -4.63 0.36 23.45
CA GLY A 13 -3.37 -0.32 23.76
C GLY A 13 -3.24 -1.67 23.05
N VAL A 14 -4.31 -2.48 23.04
CA VAL A 14 -4.32 -3.77 22.33
C VAL A 14 -4.14 -3.57 20.83
N VAL A 15 -4.89 -2.66 20.21
CA VAL A 15 -4.78 -2.42 18.76
C VAL A 15 -3.40 -1.89 18.41
N ILE A 16 -2.82 -0.97 19.20
CA ILE A 16 -1.44 -0.49 18.97
C ILE A 16 -0.44 -1.63 19.01
N CYS A 17 -0.53 -2.54 19.99
CA CYS A 17 0.35 -3.70 20.07
C CYS A 17 0.23 -4.62 18.85
N VAL A 18 -1.00 -4.93 18.43
CA VAL A 18 -1.25 -5.79 17.26
C VAL A 18 -0.77 -5.11 15.96
N SER A 19 -1.03 -3.81 15.80
CA SER A 19 -0.54 -3.01 14.68
C SER A 19 0.99 -2.92 14.66
N GLY A 20 1.63 -2.78 15.82
CA GLY A 20 3.09 -2.81 15.95
C GLY A 20 3.67 -4.16 15.53
N ALA A 21 3.05 -5.26 15.98
CA ALA A 21 3.42 -6.61 15.56
C ALA A 21 3.26 -6.81 14.04
N ALA A 22 2.21 -6.25 13.43
CA ALA A 22 2.00 -6.26 11.99
C ALA A 22 3.11 -5.51 11.23
N CYS A 23 3.51 -4.30 11.69
CA CYS A 23 4.65 -3.58 11.12
C CYS A 23 5.96 -4.38 11.23
N ILE A 24 6.23 -4.97 12.40
CA ILE A 24 7.44 -5.78 12.64
C ILE A 24 7.46 -7.00 11.71
N LEU A 25 6.32 -7.67 11.54
CA LEU A 25 6.18 -8.80 10.62
C LEU A 25 6.48 -8.39 9.18
N LEU A 26 5.91 -7.27 8.72
CA LEU A 26 6.16 -6.73 7.37
C LEU A 26 7.63 -6.35 7.18
N LEU A 27 8.25 -5.69 8.16
CA LEU A 27 9.69 -5.37 8.15
C LEU A 27 10.54 -6.64 8.07
N TYR A 28 10.22 -7.64 8.90
CA TYR A 28 10.93 -8.91 8.92
C TYR A 28 10.84 -9.60 7.55
N MET A 29 9.64 -9.68 6.97
CA MET A 29 9.46 -10.23 5.63
C MET A 29 10.22 -9.41 4.58
N ALA A 30 10.14 -8.08 4.61
CA ALA A 30 10.78 -7.21 3.62
C ALA A 30 12.31 -7.23 3.72
N LEU A 31 12.89 -7.39 4.91
CA LEU A 31 14.35 -7.42 5.09
C LEU A 31 14.92 -8.82 4.84
N PHE A 32 14.36 -9.84 5.49
CA PHE A 32 14.93 -11.20 5.55
C PHE A 32 14.19 -12.22 4.68
N GLY A 33 13.11 -11.83 4.01
CA GLY A 33 12.30 -12.74 3.22
C GLY A 33 13.05 -13.30 2.02
N ARG A 34 13.25 -14.63 2.02
CA ARG A 34 13.91 -15.38 0.94
C ARG A 34 13.16 -15.33 -0.39
N ARG A 35 11.87 -15.01 -0.35
CA ARG A 35 11.00 -14.94 -1.54
C ARG A 35 10.68 -13.50 -1.97
N MET A 36 11.31 -12.52 -1.34
CA MET A 36 11.13 -11.11 -1.66
C MET A 36 12.03 -10.68 -2.81
N ARG A 37 11.42 -10.15 -3.87
CA ARG A 37 12.15 -9.52 -4.99
C ARG A 37 12.52 -8.09 -4.64
N ARG A 38 13.50 -7.51 -5.34
CA ARG A 38 14.01 -6.15 -5.08
C ARG A 38 13.15 -5.08 -5.76
N THR A 39 11.83 -5.18 -5.66
CA THR A 39 10.89 -4.27 -6.33
C THR A 39 10.56 -3.06 -5.46
N ALA A 40 10.11 -1.95 -6.05
CA ALA A 40 9.67 -0.73 -5.37
C ALA A 40 8.64 -1.02 -4.27
N ILE A 41 7.67 -1.90 -4.54
CA ILE A 41 6.63 -2.25 -3.54
C ILE A 41 7.20 -2.91 -2.27
N ARG A 42 8.33 -3.64 -2.35
CA ARG A 42 9.02 -4.18 -1.16
C ARG A 42 9.59 -3.02 -0.34
N TRP A 43 10.28 -2.10 -0.99
CA TRP A 43 10.91 -0.95 -0.35
C TRP A 43 9.87 -0.01 0.25
N HIS A 44 8.75 0.17 -0.44
CA HIS A 44 7.62 0.96 0.03
C HIS A 44 6.99 0.35 1.28
N VAL A 45 6.68 -0.95 1.28
CA VAL A 45 6.13 -1.63 2.47
C VAL A 45 7.11 -1.56 3.64
N MET A 46 8.40 -1.75 3.39
CA MET A 46 9.45 -1.60 4.41
C MET A 46 9.46 -0.19 5.00
N ASN A 47 9.47 0.85 4.14
CA ASN A 47 9.50 2.24 4.57
C ASN A 47 8.23 2.61 5.37
N CYS A 48 7.05 2.22 4.88
CA CYS A 48 5.79 2.45 5.57
C CYS A 48 5.73 1.74 6.92
N SER A 49 6.27 0.52 7.02
CA SER A 49 6.27 -0.23 8.29
C SER A 49 7.22 0.39 9.31
N TRP A 50 8.36 0.92 8.88
CA TRP A 50 9.29 1.64 9.75
C TRP A 50 8.64 2.92 10.32
N TRP A 51 8.10 3.76 9.46
CA TRP A 51 7.43 4.99 9.89
C TRP A 51 6.11 4.73 10.59
N GLY A 52 5.43 3.61 10.30
CA GLY A 52 4.24 3.15 11.02
C GLY A 52 4.52 2.83 12.48
N ILE A 53 5.70 2.27 12.81
CA ILE A 53 6.10 2.07 14.21
C ILE A 53 6.27 3.42 14.91
N LEU A 54 6.94 4.38 14.28
CA LEU A 54 7.09 5.72 14.83
C LEU A 54 5.72 6.38 15.06
N HIS A 55 4.81 6.23 14.09
CA HIS A 55 3.44 6.72 14.19
C HIS A 55 2.72 6.15 15.41
N LEU A 56 2.75 4.82 15.57
CA LEU A 56 2.11 4.13 16.68
C LEU A 56 2.68 4.52 18.04
N VAL A 57 4.00 4.72 18.14
CA VAL A 57 4.67 5.17 19.37
C VAL A 57 4.26 6.59 19.74
N SER A 58 4.22 7.49 18.76
CA SER A 58 3.73 8.86 18.97
C SER A 58 2.25 8.86 19.36
N TYR A 59 1.42 8.12 18.62
CA TYR A 59 -0.02 8.04 18.84
C TYR A 59 -0.35 7.42 20.21
N GLY A 60 0.38 6.39 20.62
CA GLY A 60 0.22 5.74 21.93
C GLY A 60 0.55 6.65 23.12
N SER A 61 1.27 7.75 22.88
CA SER A 61 1.66 8.73 23.89
C SER A 61 0.79 9.99 23.86
N PHE A 62 0.27 10.40 22.70
CA PHE A 62 -0.35 11.72 22.53
C PHE A 62 -1.80 11.71 22.04
N ALA A 63 -2.37 10.57 21.65
CA ALA A 63 -3.77 10.51 21.29
C ALA A 63 -4.70 10.88 22.46
N GLU A 64 -5.90 11.37 22.16
CA GLU A 64 -6.92 11.72 23.17
C GLU A 64 -7.19 10.56 24.15
N LYS A 65 -7.19 9.33 23.62
CA LYS A 65 -7.34 8.08 24.37
C LYS A 65 -6.02 7.29 24.45
N ALA A 66 -4.90 8.00 24.58
CA ALA A 66 -3.57 7.40 24.67
C ALA A 66 -3.51 6.35 25.80
N PRO A 67 -3.10 5.10 25.49
CA PRO A 67 -2.90 4.07 26.52
C PRO A 67 -1.70 4.36 27.41
N TRP A 68 -0.68 5.06 26.91
CA TRP A 68 0.56 5.35 27.64
C TRP A 68 0.96 6.83 27.55
N PRO A 69 0.16 7.75 28.12
CA PRO A 69 0.35 9.20 27.95
C PRO A 69 1.70 9.73 28.48
N ASN A 70 2.36 8.99 29.36
CA ASN A 70 3.65 9.37 29.95
C ASN A 70 4.84 8.61 29.33
N TYR A 71 4.65 7.93 28.20
CA TYR A 71 5.73 7.18 27.55
C TYR A 71 6.75 8.12 26.88
N ILE A 72 6.29 9.17 26.20
CA ILE A 72 7.12 10.27 25.70
C ILE A 72 6.85 11.51 26.55
N ILE A 73 7.88 12.01 27.21
CA ILE A 73 7.77 13.13 28.17
C ILE A 73 8.28 14.45 27.55
N SER A 74 8.84 14.40 26.33
CA SER A 74 9.40 15.59 25.69
C SER A 74 8.31 16.62 25.36
N PRO A 75 8.41 17.87 25.87
CA PRO A 75 7.45 18.93 25.57
C PRO A 75 7.47 19.32 24.09
N GLU A 76 8.66 19.33 23.47
CA GLU A 76 8.82 19.60 22.03
C GLU A 76 8.05 18.57 21.19
N TRP A 77 8.15 17.28 21.54
CA TRP A 77 7.42 16.25 20.81
C TRP A 77 5.90 16.39 20.97
N THR A 78 5.44 16.81 22.14
CA THR A 78 4.02 17.04 22.42
C THR A 78 3.48 18.15 21.51
N GLU A 79 4.22 19.26 21.39
CA GLU A 79 3.90 20.39 20.52
C GLU A 79 3.82 19.98 19.05
N TYR A 80 4.72 19.10 18.59
CA TYR A 80 4.82 18.69 17.19
C TYR A 80 4.16 17.34 16.85
N SER A 81 3.39 16.76 17.77
CA SER A 81 2.80 15.42 17.62
C SER A 81 1.92 15.30 16.37
N ARG A 82 1.12 16.33 16.06
CA ARG A 82 0.29 16.41 14.85
C ARG A 82 1.14 16.41 13.57
N GLN A 83 2.26 17.14 13.56
CA GLN A 83 3.17 17.19 12.42
C GLN A 83 3.85 15.84 12.21
N VAL A 84 4.22 15.13 13.29
CA VAL A 84 4.74 13.76 13.23
C VAL A 84 3.70 12.80 12.64
N GLU A 85 2.42 12.96 12.98
CA GLU A 85 1.34 12.19 12.37
C GLU A 85 1.19 12.46 10.87
N ASN A 86 1.15 13.74 10.45
CA ASN A 86 1.06 14.11 9.03
C ASN A 86 2.27 13.62 8.23
N PHE A 87 3.47 13.75 8.81
CA PHE A 87 4.73 13.25 8.28
C PHE A 87 4.66 11.74 8.00
N THR A 88 4.27 10.96 9.00
CA THR A 88 4.25 9.48 8.89
C THR A 88 3.15 8.98 7.98
N ARG A 89 1.99 9.66 7.91
CA ARG A 89 0.88 9.32 7.00
C ARG A 89 1.22 9.57 5.53
N SER A 90 2.02 10.60 5.24
CA SER A 90 2.39 10.97 3.86
C SER A 90 3.32 9.97 3.17
N ILE A 91 4.04 9.15 3.95
CA ILE A 91 4.98 8.15 3.42
C ILE A 91 4.29 7.17 2.48
N PHE A 92 3.07 6.75 2.82
CA PHE A 92 2.36 5.75 2.03
C PHE A 92 1.97 6.27 0.64
N PRO A 93 1.16 7.34 0.50
CA PRO A 93 0.77 7.85 -0.82
C PRO A 93 1.99 8.29 -1.64
N CYS A 94 2.99 8.90 -1.00
CA CYS A 94 4.23 9.31 -1.68
C CYS A 94 5.02 8.10 -2.22
N GLY A 95 5.11 7.00 -1.47
CA GLY A 95 5.78 5.80 -1.94
C GLY A 95 5.00 5.07 -3.03
N MET A 96 3.66 5.06 -2.96
CA MET A 96 2.80 4.43 -3.97
C MET A 96 2.93 5.07 -5.35
N PHE A 97 3.21 6.37 -5.43
CA PHE A 97 3.53 7.06 -6.68
C PHE A 97 4.61 6.31 -7.49
N PHE A 98 5.73 5.98 -6.85
CA PHE A 98 6.84 5.25 -7.49
C PHE A 98 6.50 3.79 -7.75
N VAL A 99 5.73 3.15 -6.88
CA VAL A 99 5.27 1.77 -7.08
C VAL A 99 4.44 1.65 -8.35
N TYR A 100 3.51 2.58 -8.59
CA TYR A 100 2.71 2.57 -9.82
C TYR A 100 3.57 2.66 -11.08
N ILE A 101 4.55 3.57 -11.08
CA ILE A 101 5.47 3.74 -12.19
C ILE A 101 6.27 2.46 -12.45
N GLU A 102 6.85 1.84 -11.41
CA GLU A 102 7.59 0.59 -11.55
C GLU A 102 6.71 -0.52 -12.12
N VAL A 103 5.49 -0.69 -11.60
CA VAL A 103 4.58 -1.75 -12.01
C VAL A 103 4.13 -1.56 -13.47
N MET A 104 3.83 -0.33 -13.88
CA MET A 104 3.55 0.00 -15.28
C MET A 104 4.73 -0.35 -16.21
N ILE A 105 5.94 0.06 -15.84
CA ILE A 105 7.15 -0.21 -16.63
C ILE A 105 7.41 -1.71 -16.72
N THR A 106 7.36 -2.44 -15.60
CA THR A 106 7.64 -3.88 -15.54
C THR A 106 6.55 -4.73 -16.20
N THR A 107 5.31 -4.23 -16.27
CA THR A 107 4.24 -4.83 -17.08
C THR A 107 4.57 -4.73 -18.57
N CYS A 108 5.02 -3.55 -19.01
CA CYS A 108 5.40 -3.32 -20.40
C CYS A 108 6.69 -4.07 -20.76
N VAL A 109 7.69 -4.07 -19.86
CA VAL A 109 9.03 -4.62 -20.07
C VAL A 109 9.43 -5.55 -18.90
N PRO A 110 8.94 -6.82 -18.88
CA PRO A 110 9.16 -7.73 -17.76
C PRO A 110 10.62 -8.08 -17.46
N ARG A 111 11.52 -7.90 -18.44
CA ARG A 111 12.96 -8.17 -18.29
C ARG A 111 13.63 -7.22 -17.29
N LEU A 112 13.05 -6.04 -17.06
CA LEU A 112 13.61 -5.05 -16.14
C LEU A 112 13.41 -5.45 -14.67
N ALA A 113 12.44 -6.31 -14.34
CA ALA A 113 12.19 -6.74 -12.96
C ALA A 113 13.37 -7.49 -12.33
N ASP A 114 14.16 -8.20 -13.16
CA ASP A 114 15.36 -8.91 -12.71
C ASP A 114 16.65 -8.06 -12.83
N ASN A 115 16.56 -6.83 -13.35
CA ASN A 115 17.71 -5.94 -13.51
C ASN A 115 18.02 -5.22 -12.20
N TRP A 116 19.24 -5.39 -11.69
CA TRP A 116 19.64 -4.76 -10.44
C TRP A 116 19.69 -3.23 -10.51
N ILE A 117 20.18 -2.64 -11.61
CA ILE A 117 20.26 -1.16 -11.74
C ILE A 117 18.86 -0.56 -11.70
N PHE A 118 17.92 -1.16 -12.44
CA PHE A 118 16.52 -0.73 -12.44
C PHE A 118 15.91 -0.78 -11.02
N ASN A 119 16.10 -1.89 -10.32
CA ASN A 119 15.64 -2.06 -8.94
C ASN A 119 16.31 -1.09 -7.95
N LEU A 120 17.59 -0.74 -8.18
CA LEU A 120 18.33 0.20 -7.35
C LEU A 120 17.81 1.63 -7.49
N ILE A 121 17.40 2.04 -8.69
CA ILE A 121 16.77 3.35 -8.93
C ILE A 121 15.52 3.48 -8.05
N PHE A 122 14.62 2.49 -8.08
CA PHE A 122 13.41 2.53 -7.27
C PHE A 122 13.69 2.43 -5.77
N PHE A 123 14.72 1.70 -5.35
CA PHE A 123 15.17 1.74 -3.96
C PHE A 123 15.56 3.17 -3.55
N ILE A 124 16.39 3.86 -4.34
CA ILE A 124 16.85 5.22 -4.07
C ILE A 124 15.67 6.21 -4.04
N LEU A 125 14.73 6.08 -4.97
CA LEU A 125 13.56 6.95 -5.02
C LEU A 125 12.63 6.75 -3.81
N VAL A 126 12.30 5.49 -3.49
CA VAL A 126 11.29 5.16 -2.47
C VAL A 126 11.82 5.31 -1.04
N VAL A 127 13.11 5.10 -0.82
CA VAL A 127 13.71 5.13 0.53
C VAL A 127 14.44 6.45 0.79
N PRO A 128 15.69 6.67 0.32
CA PRO A 128 16.43 7.86 0.70
C PRO A 128 15.82 9.15 0.15
N VAL A 129 15.46 9.24 -1.14
CA VAL A 129 14.94 10.50 -1.71
C VAL A 129 13.63 10.91 -1.04
N LEU A 130 12.67 9.98 -0.95
CA LEU A 130 11.41 10.23 -0.28
C LEU A 130 11.63 10.62 1.19
N ASN A 131 12.42 9.87 1.95
CA ASN A 131 12.65 10.18 3.36
C ASN A 131 13.38 11.53 3.54
N ILE A 132 14.33 11.88 2.68
CA ILE A 132 15.00 13.18 2.71
C ILE A 132 14.01 14.31 2.45
N ILE A 133 13.14 14.18 1.44
CA ILE A 133 12.12 15.20 1.14
C ILE A 133 11.19 15.38 2.34
N VAL A 134 10.69 14.28 2.90
CA VAL A 134 9.71 14.35 4.00
C VAL A 134 10.37 14.89 5.28
N LEU A 135 11.60 14.46 5.60
CA LEU A 135 12.38 15.01 6.72
C LEU A 135 12.72 16.47 6.50
N PHE A 136 13.11 16.86 5.30
CA PHE A 136 13.36 18.26 4.96
C PHE A 136 12.12 19.11 5.19
N CYS A 137 10.95 18.70 4.71
CA CYS A 137 9.69 19.42 4.95
C CYS A 137 9.36 19.48 6.45
N PHE A 138 9.67 18.43 7.22
CA PHE A 138 9.53 18.46 8.67
C PHE A 138 10.44 19.50 9.33
N PHE A 139 11.72 19.54 8.97
CA PHE A 139 12.65 20.51 9.55
C PHE A 139 12.50 21.94 9.00
N ALA A 140 11.95 22.09 7.80
CA ALA A 140 11.78 23.37 7.12
C ALA A 140 10.93 24.36 7.92
N GLN A 141 10.02 23.86 8.77
CA GLN A 141 9.18 24.71 9.63
C GLN A 141 9.99 25.56 10.63
N TRP A 142 11.22 25.15 10.97
CA TRP A 142 12.12 25.89 11.85
C TRP A 142 13.13 26.77 11.11
N MET A 143 13.11 26.78 9.78
CA MET A 143 13.95 27.69 9.00
C MET A 143 13.38 29.11 9.07
N ALA A 144 14.25 30.12 9.18
CA ALA A 144 13.88 31.53 9.18
C ALA A 144 13.47 32.01 7.77
N VAL A 145 12.45 31.39 7.19
CA VAL A 145 11.89 31.65 5.88
C VAL A 145 10.37 31.78 6.03
N GLU A 146 9.79 32.79 5.40
CA GLU A 146 8.33 32.91 5.34
C GLU A 146 7.77 31.89 4.32
N TRP A 147 7.28 30.78 4.84
CA TRP A 147 6.61 29.76 4.03
C TRP A 147 5.16 30.15 3.76
N PHE A 148 4.71 29.99 2.51
CA PHE A 148 3.32 30.27 2.12
C PHE A 148 2.30 29.37 2.85
N TYR A 149 2.73 28.16 3.23
CA TYR A 149 1.97 27.18 4.00
C TYR A 149 2.95 26.31 4.79
N THR A 150 2.49 25.66 5.87
CA THR A 150 3.34 24.75 6.66
C THR A 150 3.92 23.66 5.73
N PRO A 151 5.25 23.52 5.61
CA PRO A 151 5.83 22.65 4.59
C PRO A 151 5.40 21.18 4.67
N VAL A 152 5.25 20.62 5.88
CA VAL A 152 4.76 19.24 6.09
C VAL A 152 3.30 19.08 5.64
N ASP A 153 2.45 20.02 6.01
CA ASP A 153 1.03 19.96 5.65
C ASP A 153 0.85 20.15 4.14
N PHE A 154 1.65 21.03 3.53
CA PHE A 154 1.68 21.19 2.09
C PHE A 154 2.16 19.91 1.37
N LEU A 155 3.23 19.28 1.86
CA LEU A 155 3.70 18.02 1.32
C LEU A 155 2.62 16.93 1.40
N THR A 156 1.91 16.87 2.54
CA THR A 156 0.80 15.94 2.78
C THR A 156 -0.30 16.14 1.73
N LEU A 157 -0.71 17.39 1.48
CA LEU A 157 -1.71 17.73 0.46
C LEU A 157 -1.23 17.39 -0.96
N LEU A 158 -0.02 17.83 -1.31
CA LEU A 158 0.56 17.62 -2.63
C LEU A 158 0.72 16.13 -2.94
N THR A 159 1.25 15.35 -2.01
CA THR A 159 1.46 13.90 -2.20
C THR A 159 0.14 13.16 -2.33
N TYR A 160 -0.90 13.55 -1.60
CA TYR A 160 -2.23 12.96 -1.76
C TYR A 160 -2.83 13.27 -3.13
N VAL A 161 -2.76 14.53 -3.60
CA VAL A 161 -3.24 14.90 -4.94
C VAL A 161 -2.49 14.13 -6.03
N LEU A 162 -1.16 14.06 -5.94
CA LEU A 162 -0.34 13.30 -6.88
C LEU A 162 -0.68 11.80 -6.86
N PHE A 163 -0.96 11.26 -5.67
CA PHE A 163 -1.40 9.88 -5.50
C PHE A 163 -2.76 9.63 -6.17
N CYS A 164 -3.76 10.50 -5.99
CA CYS A 164 -5.06 10.36 -6.65
C CYS A 164 -4.92 10.41 -8.18
N ILE A 165 -4.13 11.35 -8.71
CA ILE A 165 -3.85 11.46 -10.15
C ILE A 165 -3.19 10.18 -10.67
N MET A 166 -2.16 9.68 -9.97
CA MET A 166 -1.48 8.46 -10.38
C MET A 166 -2.36 7.22 -10.28
N THR A 167 -3.25 7.15 -9.28
CA THR A 167 -4.23 6.07 -9.14
C THR A 167 -5.17 6.05 -10.33
N ALA A 168 -5.65 7.21 -10.79
CA ALA A 168 -6.47 7.32 -12.00
C ALA A 168 -5.70 6.91 -13.27
N ILE A 169 -4.44 7.35 -13.42
CA ILE A 169 -3.58 6.94 -14.55
C ILE A 169 -3.37 5.42 -14.53
N TYR A 170 -3.07 4.86 -13.37
CA TYR A 170 -2.88 3.42 -13.20
C TYR A 170 -4.17 2.63 -13.50
N PHE A 171 -5.33 3.20 -13.19
CA PHE A 171 -6.63 2.60 -13.48
C PHE A 171 -6.88 2.52 -14.98
N LEU A 172 -6.66 3.62 -15.70
CA LEU A 172 -6.70 3.61 -17.16
C LEU A 172 -5.72 2.58 -17.73
N PHE A 173 -4.49 2.53 -17.20
CA PHE A 173 -3.51 1.52 -17.61
C PHE A 173 -4.00 0.08 -17.39
N CYS A 174 -4.67 -0.21 -16.28
CA CYS A 174 -5.25 -1.53 -16.01
C CYS A 174 -6.42 -1.87 -16.93
N LEU A 175 -7.27 -0.89 -17.28
CA LEU A 175 -8.33 -1.08 -18.28
C LEU A 175 -7.74 -1.43 -19.65
N PHE A 176 -6.77 -0.64 -20.14
CA PHE A 176 -6.07 -0.94 -21.39
C PHE A 176 -5.34 -2.29 -21.34
N GLY A 177 -4.68 -2.60 -20.23
CA GLY A 177 -4.02 -3.87 -19.98
C GLY A 177 -4.99 -5.04 -20.06
N SER A 178 -6.21 -4.90 -19.52
CA SER A 178 -7.24 -5.94 -19.56
C SER A 178 -7.71 -6.23 -20.99
N CYS A 179 -7.89 -5.19 -21.82
CA CYS A 179 -8.18 -5.36 -23.24
C CYS A 179 -7.05 -6.13 -23.97
N LEU A 180 -5.80 -5.80 -23.65
CA LEU A 180 -4.64 -6.54 -24.18
C LEU A 180 -4.61 -7.98 -23.67
N CYS A 181 -5.01 -8.25 -22.43
CA CYS A 181 -5.13 -9.60 -21.88
C CYS A 181 -6.10 -10.45 -22.72
N CYS A 182 -7.30 -9.94 -22.99
CA CYS A 182 -8.29 -10.61 -23.85
C CYS A 182 -7.70 -10.94 -25.22
N TYR A 183 -6.96 -10.01 -25.82
CA TYR A 183 -6.24 -10.26 -27.08
C TYR A 183 -5.16 -11.35 -26.94
N THR A 184 -4.37 -11.34 -25.86
CA THR A 184 -3.33 -12.37 -25.64
C THR A 184 -3.89 -13.77 -25.44
N VAL A 185 -5.02 -13.91 -24.75
CA VAL A 185 -5.72 -15.20 -24.58
C VAL A 185 -6.25 -15.71 -25.93
N ALA A 186 -6.81 -14.82 -26.76
CA ALA A 186 -7.29 -15.17 -28.09
C ALA A 186 -6.16 -15.51 -29.08
N SER A 187 -4.95 -14.95 -28.89
CA SER A 187 -3.87 -14.98 -29.89
C SER A 187 -3.19 -16.36 -30.08
N LYS A 188 -3.35 -17.35 -29.19
CA LYS A 188 -2.66 -18.68 -29.21
C LYS A 188 -1.13 -18.66 -29.40
N LYS A 189 -0.48 -17.50 -29.50
CA LYS A 189 0.99 -17.37 -29.63
C LYS A 189 1.65 -17.57 -28.27
N PRO A 190 2.82 -18.25 -28.20
CA PRO A 190 3.59 -18.37 -26.97
C PRO A 190 4.13 -17.00 -26.55
N GLN A 191 3.36 -16.26 -25.76
CA GLN A 191 3.75 -14.95 -25.25
C GLN A 191 4.34 -15.04 -23.85
N LYS A 192 5.31 -14.15 -23.56
CA LYS A 192 5.93 -14.00 -22.24
C LYS A 192 4.99 -13.38 -21.19
N ARG A 193 3.83 -12.85 -21.60
CA ARG A 193 2.81 -12.27 -20.73
C ARG A 193 1.74 -13.31 -20.45
N THR A 194 1.39 -13.48 -19.19
CA THR A 194 0.38 -14.46 -18.76
C THR A 194 -0.81 -13.73 -18.15
N VAL A 195 -1.98 -14.38 -18.11
CA VAL A 195 -3.18 -13.85 -17.42
C VAL A 195 -2.85 -13.42 -15.99
N PHE A 196 -1.95 -14.15 -15.32
CA PHE A 196 -1.48 -13.81 -13.97
C PHE A 196 -0.79 -12.45 -13.85
N THR A 197 -0.13 -11.97 -14.91
CA THR A 197 0.47 -10.62 -14.90
C THR A 197 -0.61 -9.54 -14.77
N PHE A 198 -1.76 -9.74 -15.43
CA PHE A 198 -2.88 -8.79 -15.37
C PHE A 198 -3.65 -8.90 -14.05
N VAL A 199 -3.80 -10.10 -13.50
CA VAL A 199 -4.35 -10.30 -12.15
C VAL A 199 -3.48 -9.60 -11.10
N ASP A 200 -2.16 -9.78 -11.17
CA ASP A 200 -1.22 -9.12 -10.24
C ASP A 200 -1.30 -7.58 -10.33
N MET A 201 -1.62 -7.00 -11.50
CA MET A 201 -1.86 -5.55 -11.64
C MET A 201 -3.15 -5.11 -10.93
N TRP A 202 -4.26 -5.79 -11.16
CA TRP A 202 -5.53 -5.45 -10.50
C TRP A 202 -5.47 -5.64 -9.00
N LEU A 203 -4.75 -6.65 -8.52
CA LEU A 203 -4.56 -6.86 -7.09
C LEU A 203 -3.79 -5.73 -6.42
N LEU A 204 -3.01 -4.91 -7.14
CA LEU A 204 -2.36 -3.74 -6.54
C LEU A 204 -3.37 -2.69 -6.06
N PHE A 205 -4.56 -2.60 -6.68
CA PHE A 205 -5.55 -1.57 -6.34
C PHE A 205 -6.01 -1.61 -4.89
N PRO A 206 -6.54 -2.74 -4.36
CA PRO A 206 -6.97 -2.78 -2.97
C PRO A 206 -5.87 -2.35 -1.99
N TYR A 207 -4.61 -2.74 -2.23
CA TYR A 207 -3.49 -2.29 -1.40
C TYR A 207 -3.22 -0.78 -1.57
N ALA A 208 -3.30 -0.28 -2.80
CA ALA A 208 -3.03 1.12 -3.06
C ALA A 208 -4.11 2.07 -2.51
N LEU A 209 -5.37 1.63 -2.43
CA LEU A 209 -6.52 2.41 -1.95
C LEU A 209 -6.59 2.55 -0.42
N ILE A 210 -5.64 1.96 0.32
CA ILE A 210 -5.59 2.07 1.79
C ILE A 210 -5.61 3.54 2.26
N PRO A 211 -4.84 4.48 1.68
CA PRO A 211 -4.89 5.87 2.08
C PRO A 211 -6.25 6.50 1.84
N ASP A 212 -6.93 6.18 0.73
CA ASP A 212 -8.25 6.75 0.45
C ASP A 212 -9.30 6.28 1.47
N ILE A 213 -9.24 5.01 1.87
CA ILE A 213 -10.20 4.42 2.81
C ILE A 213 -9.89 4.83 4.25
N MET A 214 -8.62 4.74 4.66
CA MET A 214 -8.21 4.90 6.06
C MET A 214 -7.83 6.34 6.42
N TYR A 215 -7.36 7.12 5.45
CA TYR A 215 -6.90 8.49 5.67
C TYR A 215 -7.62 9.53 4.81
N GLY A 216 -8.40 9.14 3.81
CA GLY A 216 -9.15 10.06 2.95
C GLY A 216 -9.97 11.09 3.73
N PRO A 217 -10.67 10.71 4.82
CA PRO A 217 -11.34 11.69 5.69
C PRO A 217 -10.38 12.69 6.35
N SER A 218 -9.22 12.25 6.83
CA SER A 218 -8.19 13.13 7.41
C SER A 218 -7.60 14.08 6.37
N PHE A 219 -7.30 13.57 5.17
CA PHE A 219 -6.80 14.39 4.05
C PHE A 219 -7.86 15.40 3.61
N GLY A 220 -9.13 14.98 3.55
CA GLY A 220 -10.28 15.84 3.33
C GLY A 220 -10.29 17.03 4.30
N MET A 221 -10.10 16.79 5.59
CA MET A 221 -10.06 17.86 6.59
C MET A 221 -8.88 18.82 6.42
N THR A 222 -7.68 18.30 6.16
CA THR A 222 -6.52 19.15 5.86
C THR A 222 -6.75 19.96 4.57
N SER A 223 -7.37 19.36 3.56
CA SER A 223 -7.69 20.03 2.29
C SER A 223 -8.78 21.09 2.46
N VAL A 224 -9.74 20.89 3.35
CA VAL A 224 -10.81 21.86 3.64
C VAL A 224 -10.20 23.15 4.18
N GLN A 225 -9.24 23.08 5.11
CA GLN A 225 -8.55 24.28 5.61
C GLN A 225 -7.78 25.01 4.50
N PHE A 226 -7.12 24.27 3.61
CA PHE A 226 -6.40 24.85 2.47
C PHE A 226 -7.37 25.50 1.46
N VAL A 227 -8.45 24.79 1.11
CA VAL A 227 -9.49 25.27 0.19
C VAL A 227 -10.15 26.52 0.75
N PHE A 228 -10.53 26.53 2.03
CA PHE A 228 -11.11 27.73 2.65
C PHE A 228 -10.15 28.92 2.66
N LYS A 229 -8.85 28.67 2.88
CA LYS A 229 -7.85 29.74 2.95
C LYS A 229 -7.49 30.34 1.59
N PHE A 230 -7.47 29.55 0.52
CA PHE A 230 -6.92 29.99 -0.77
C PHE A 230 -7.86 29.90 -1.96
N LEU A 231 -8.90 29.06 -1.88
CA LEU A 231 -9.77 28.75 -3.02
C LEU A 231 -11.22 29.14 -2.74
N TYR A 232 -11.59 29.54 -1.52
CA TYR A 232 -12.98 29.83 -1.16
C TYR A 232 -13.58 30.94 -2.00
N ASP A 233 -12.89 32.07 -2.13
CA ASP A 233 -13.39 33.19 -2.93
C ASP A 233 -13.51 32.79 -4.41
N TRP A 234 -12.55 32.04 -4.93
CA TRP A 234 -12.63 31.49 -6.29
C TRP A 234 -13.80 30.51 -6.48
N ILE A 235 -14.03 29.59 -5.52
CA ILE A 235 -15.13 28.62 -5.56
C ILE A 235 -16.48 29.35 -5.45
N LYS A 236 -16.58 30.33 -4.56
CA LYS A 236 -17.77 31.16 -4.38
C LYS A 236 -18.09 31.93 -5.66
N ASP A 237 -17.09 32.53 -6.29
CA ASP A 237 -17.23 33.30 -7.53
C ASP A 237 -17.48 32.41 -8.75
N SER A 238 -17.11 31.12 -8.69
CA SER A 238 -17.35 30.15 -9.78
C SER A 238 -18.79 29.64 -9.88
N GLY A 239 -19.67 30.00 -8.94
CA GLY A 239 -21.07 29.54 -8.90
C GLY A 239 -21.26 28.07 -8.49
N LEU A 240 -20.17 27.36 -8.16
CA LEU A 240 -20.20 25.93 -7.83
C LEU A 240 -20.97 25.61 -6.53
N LEU A 241 -21.12 26.61 -5.64
CA LEU A 241 -21.78 26.51 -4.35
C LEU A 241 -23.28 26.87 -4.37
N GLU A 242 -23.83 27.29 -5.51
CA GLU A 242 -25.26 27.64 -5.62
C GLU A 242 -26.20 26.41 -5.62
N GLY A 243 -25.64 25.20 -5.70
CA GLY A 243 -26.36 23.95 -5.54
C GLY A 243 -26.65 23.66 -4.06
N GLY A 244 -27.76 24.19 -3.55
CA GLY A 244 -28.33 23.87 -2.23
C GLY A 244 -28.84 22.43 -2.12
N GLY A 245 -27.93 21.46 -2.23
CA GLY A 245 -28.18 20.09 -1.82
C GLY A 245 -28.17 20.00 -0.30
N ASP A 246 -28.94 19.06 0.25
CA ASP A 246 -29.03 18.79 1.68
C ASP A 246 -27.66 18.44 2.26
N MET A 247 -26.95 19.45 2.79
CA MET A 247 -25.61 19.30 3.37
C MET A 247 -25.62 18.46 4.65
N THR A 248 -26.78 18.16 5.23
CA THR A 248 -26.89 17.37 6.46
C THR A 248 -26.31 15.97 6.27
N PHE A 249 -26.58 15.30 5.15
CA PHE A 249 -25.99 13.99 4.84
C PHE A 249 -24.45 14.03 4.72
N VAL A 250 -23.91 15.08 4.09
CA VAL A 250 -22.46 15.27 3.96
C VAL A 250 -21.82 15.54 5.33
N LEU A 251 -22.46 16.39 6.13
CA LEU A 251 -22.02 16.71 7.50
C LEU A 251 -22.09 15.50 8.43
N ASP A 252 -23.11 14.66 8.30
CA ASP A 252 -23.25 13.42 9.08
C ASP A 252 -22.17 12.41 8.73
N ILE A 253 -21.88 12.22 7.43
CA ILE A 253 -20.77 11.38 6.97
C ILE A 253 -19.43 11.92 7.48
N MET A 254 -19.21 13.23 7.37
CA MET A 254 -17.98 13.85 7.86
C MET A 254 -17.83 13.67 9.38
N THR A 255 -18.90 13.83 10.14
CA THR A 255 -18.92 13.66 11.60
C THR A 255 -18.64 12.21 11.98
N ALA A 256 -19.28 11.25 11.30
CA ALA A 256 -19.02 9.82 11.50
C ALA A 256 -17.57 9.45 11.15
N ALA A 257 -17.03 9.99 10.06
CA ALA A 257 -15.66 9.76 9.65
C ALA A 257 -14.63 10.39 10.61
N LEU A 258 -14.93 11.56 11.18
CA LEU A 258 -14.12 12.20 12.22
C LEU A 258 -14.08 11.36 13.50
N ASN A 259 -15.23 10.82 13.91
CA ASN A 259 -15.32 9.94 15.08
C ASN A 259 -14.59 8.61 14.87
N ALA A 260 -14.55 8.11 13.64
CA ALA A 260 -13.85 6.88 13.26
C ALA A 260 -12.35 7.10 13.00
N LEU A 261 -11.91 8.34 12.79
CA LEU A 261 -10.55 8.66 12.38
C LEU A 261 -9.48 8.10 13.34
N PRO A 262 -9.61 8.22 14.68
CA PRO A 262 -8.67 7.60 15.61
C PRO A 262 -8.51 6.09 15.39
N TRP A 263 -9.60 5.40 15.09
CA TRP A 263 -9.58 3.96 14.83
C TRP A 263 -8.94 3.63 13.49
N PHE A 264 -9.22 4.41 12.44
CA PHE A 264 -8.56 4.19 11.15
C PHE A 264 -7.04 4.33 11.25
N VAL A 265 -6.58 5.31 12.01
CA VAL A 265 -5.17 5.50 12.31
C VAL A 265 -4.55 4.26 12.96
N LEU A 266 -5.23 3.71 13.98
CA LEU A 266 -4.77 2.54 14.70
C LEU A 266 -4.78 1.26 13.84
N PHE A 267 -5.82 1.06 13.03
CA PHE A 267 -5.98 -0.13 12.20
C PHE A 267 -5.16 -0.09 10.91
N PHE A 268 -4.67 1.08 10.50
CA PHE A 268 -3.93 1.23 9.24
C PHE A 268 -2.81 0.21 9.06
N PRO A 269 -1.90 -0.03 10.03
CA PRO A 269 -0.84 -1.03 9.87
C PRO A 269 -1.35 -2.47 9.72
N ILE A 270 -2.46 -2.81 10.39
CA ILE A 270 -3.11 -4.12 10.27
C ILE A 270 -3.69 -4.27 8.86
N VAL A 271 -4.43 -3.27 8.39
CA VAL A 271 -5.01 -3.24 7.04
C VAL A 271 -3.91 -3.31 5.98
N GLN A 272 -2.82 -2.56 6.17
CA GLN A 272 -1.63 -2.65 5.33
C GLN A 272 -1.05 -4.06 5.29
N ALA A 273 -0.88 -4.71 6.44
CA ALA A 273 -0.32 -6.06 6.50
C ALA A 273 -1.23 -7.09 5.84
N LEU A 274 -2.53 -7.04 6.12
CA LEU A 274 -3.53 -7.94 5.53
C LEU A 274 -3.56 -7.78 4.01
N LEU A 275 -3.68 -6.55 3.51
CA LEU A 275 -3.73 -6.31 2.07
C LEU A 275 -2.38 -6.59 1.41
N ALA A 276 -1.24 -6.34 2.07
CA ALA A 276 0.05 -6.76 1.52
C ALA A 276 0.11 -8.29 1.33
N VAL A 277 -0.34 -9.07 2.31
CA VAL A 277 -0.36 -10.54 2.25
C VAL A 277 -1.40 -11.05 1.24
N VAL A 278 -2.57 -10.44 1.15
CA VAL A 278 -3.64 -10.89 0.24
C VAL A 278 -3.33 -10.50 -1.20
N CYS A 279 -2.99 -9.24 -1.43
CA CYS A 279 -2.89 -8.65 -2.75
C CYS A 279 -1.50 -8.84 -3.38
N ILE A 280 -0.43 -8.71 -2.60
CA ILE A 280 0.93 -8.69 -3.15
C ILE A 280 1.53 -10.09 -3.12
N LYS A 281 1.69 -10.68 -4.30
CA LYS A 281 2.14 -12.07 -4.49
C LYS A 281 3.38 -12.46 -3.69
N MET A 282 4.42 -11.63 -3.66
CA MET A 282 5.66 -11.98 -2.94
C MET A 282 5.48 -11.96 -1.41
N PHE A 283 4.68 -11.03 -0.87
CA PHE A 283 4.34 -11.01 0.54
C PHE A 283 3.45 -12.19 0.90
N ARG A 284 2.48 -12.53 0.06
CA ARG A 284 1.67 -13.75 0.18
C ARG A 284 2.52 -15.01 0.28
N GLN A 285 3.45 -15.19 -0.67
CA GLN A 285 4.33 -16.35 -0.71
C GLN A 285 5.30 -16.38 0.47
N GLN A 286 5.83 -15.23 0.88
CA GLN A 286 6.73 -15.14 2.03
C GLN A 286 5.99 -15.41 3.35
N PHE A 287 4.76 -14.96 3.49
CA PHE A 287 3.93 -15.20 4.67
C PHE A 287 3.60 -16.69 4.84
N PHE A 288 3.10 -17.35 3.78
CA PHE A 288 2.86 -18.79 3.82
C PHE A 288 4.15 -19.60 3.97
N PHE A 289 5.27 -19.11 3.45
CA PHE A 289 6.59 -19.70 3.72
C PHE A 289 6.91 -19.68 5.22
N LEU A 290 6.73 -18.54 5.89
CA LEU A 290 6.99 -18.41 7.32
C LEU A 290 6.05 -19.27 8.15
N LEU A 291 4.74 -19.23 7.87
CA LEU A 291 3.74 -20.01 8.60
C LEU A 291 3.95 -21.53 8.45
N SER A 292 4.36 -21.98 7.28
CA SER A 292 4.56 -23.41 7.00
C SER A 292 6.00 -23.88 7.25
N CYS A 293 6.87 -23.01 7.77
CA CYS A 293 8.31 -23.27 7.91
C CYS A 293 8.97 -23.80 6.61
N GLY A 294 8.50 -23.30 5.46
CA GLY A 294 8.97 -23.72 4.14
C GLY A 294 8.26 -24.91 3.52
N ARG A 295 7.32 -25.57 4.21
CA ARG A 295 6.62 -26.77 3.69
C ARG A 295 5.77 -26.51 2.45
N LEU A 296 5.10 -25.36 2.37
CA LEU A 296 4.28 -25.00 1.18
C LEU A 296 5.13 -24.44 0.03
N TYR A 297 6.31 -23.92 0.35
CA TYR A 297 7.12 -23.15 -0.59
C TYR A 297 8.60 -23.43 -0.37
N ASN A 298 9.17 -24.34 -1.16
CA ASN A 298 10.58 -24.64 -1.07
C ASN A 298 11.45 -23.56 -1.73
N GLY A 299 12.56 -23.20 -1.07
CA GLY A 299 13.62 -22.37 -1.64
C GLY A 299 13.29 -20.89 -1.93
N PRO A 300 14.26 -20.14 -2.46
CA PRO A 300 14.10 -18.73 -2.83
C PRO A 300 13.09 -18.55 -3.97
N ALA A 301 12.55 -17.32 -4.12
CA ALA A 301 11.65 -17.03 -5.23
C ALA A 301 12.35 -17.23 -6.58
N LEU A 302 11.70 -17.97 -7.49
CA LEU A 302 12.23 -18.20 -8.83
C LEU A 302 12.22 -16.89 -9.65
N PRO A 303 13.23 -16.65 -10.50
CA PRO A 303 13.24 -15.56 -11.47
C PRO A 303 12.03 -15.64 -12.42
N ALA A 304 11.54 -14.50 -12.91
CA ALA A 304 10.39 -14.45 -13.81
C ALA A 304 10.60 -15.31 -15.08
N SER A 305 11.84 -15.34 -15.59
CA SER A 305 12.25 -16.14 -16.74
C SER A 305 12.18 -17.67 -16.52
N LYS A 306 12.36 -18.15 -15.29
CA LYS A 306 12.30 -19.58 -14.94
C LYS A 306 10.87 -20.05 -14.63
N LEU A 307 10.07 -19.18 -14.00
CA LEU A 307 8.64 -19.43 -13.74
C LEU A 307 7.84 -19.66 -15.04
N ALA A 308 8.10 -18.87 -16.08
CA ALA A 308 7.47 -19.06 -17.39
C ALA A 308 7.88 -20.37 -18.07
N LYS A 309 9.11 -20.84 -17.85
CA LYS A 309 9.62 -22.10 -18.40
C LYS A 309 9.08 -23.33 -17.67
N GLU A 310 8.99 -23.32 -16.34
CA GLU A 310 8.45 -24.45 -15.56
C GLU A 310 6.95 -24.67 -15.79
N TRP A 311 6.19 -23.59 -15.99
CA TRP A 311 4.77 -23.72 -16.30
C TRP A 311 4.56 -24.29 -17.71
N ALA A 312 5.34 -23.81 -18.69
CA ALA A 312 5.34 -24.34 -20.05
C ALA A 312 5.88 -25.79 -20.14
N SER A 313 6.84 -26.18 -19.29
CA SER A 313 7.35 -27.55 -19.25
C SER A 313 6.39 -28.51 -18.56
N LYS A 314 5.63 -28.04 -17.54
CA LYS A 314 4.55 -28.84 -16.94
C LYS A 314 3.36 -29.01 -17.87
N SER A 315 3.03 -28.01 -18.69
CA SER A 315 2.02 -28.15 -19.75
C SER A 315 2.49 -29.05 -20.90
N SER A 316 3.80 -29.10 -21.20
CA SER A 316 4.33 -30.04 -22.20
C SER A 316 4.51 -31.47 -21.66
N SER A 317 4.57 -31.66 -20.34
CA SER A 317 4.60 -33.01 -19.75
C SER A 317 3.23 -33.69 -19.64
N GLN A 318 2.14 -32.99 -19.99
CA GLN A 318 0.79 -33.56 -20.08
C GLN A 318 0.41 -34.04 -21.49
N SER A 319 1.35 -34.11 -22.45
CA SER A 319 1.17 -34.81 -23.73
C SER A 319 1.94 -36.13 -23.79
N SER A 320 1.86 -36.94 -22.74
CA SER A 320 2.10 -38.38 -22.91
C SER A 320 0.75 -39.01 -23.24
N ASP A 321 0.51 -39.17 -24.53
CA ASP A 321 -0.42 -40.17 -25.05
C ASP A 321 -0.14 -41.49 -24.31
N ALA A 322 -1.04 -41.89 -23.42
CA ALA A 322 -1.17 -43.31 -23.15
C ALA A 322 -1.87 -43.89 -24.40
N PRO A 323 -1.22 -44.75 -25.20
CA PRO A 323 -1.91 -45.41 -26.29
C PRO A 323 -3.05 -46.22 -25.66
N ILE A 324 -4.29 -45.88 -26.01
CA ILE A 324 -5.45 -46.70 -25.69
C ILE A 324 -5.25 -48.00 -26.45
N GLU A 325 -4.85 -49.07 -25.77
CA GLU A 325 -4.88 -50.41 -26.35
C GLU A 325 -6.35 -50.75 -26.66
N PRO A 326 -6.70 -51.06 -27.92
CA PRO A 326 -8.03 -51.52 -28.25
C PRO A 326 -8.23 -52.90 -27.61
N VAL A 327 -9.18 -52.97 -26.67
CA VAL A 327 -9.65 -54.22 -26.08
C VAL A 327 -10.13 -55.13 -27.22
N LYS A 328 -9.41 -56.23 -27.47
CA LYS A 328 -9.88 -57.29 -28.36
C LYS A 328 -11.08 -57.94 -27.67
N MET A 329 -12.28 -57.69 -28.20
CA MET A 329 -13.44 -58.53 -27.88
C MET A 329 -13.24 -59.86 -28.59
N GLU A 330 -12.96 -60.92 -27.83
CA GLU A 330 -13.08 -62.28 -28.31
C GLU A 330 -14.57 -62.54 -28.60
N VAL A 331 -14.86 -62.85 -29.87
CA VAL A 331 -16.18 -63.30 -30.30
C VAL A 331 -16.31 -64.75 -29.83
N GLU A 332 -17.22 -65.02 -28.89
CA GLU A 332 -17.59 -66.39 -28.54
C GLU A 332 -18.18 -67.09 -29.78
N PRO A 333 -17.72 -68.31 -30.13
CA PRO A 333 -18.34 -69.08 -31.19
C PRO A 333 -19.64 -69.75 -30.69
N ALA A 334 -20.70 -69.47 -31.46
CA ALA A 334 -21.99 -70.15 -31.65
C ALA A 334 -22.47 -71.21 -30.65
#